data_AF-A0A2V7I1E6-F1
#
_entry.id   AF-A0A2V7I1E6-F1
#
_cell.length_a   1.000
_cell.length_b   1.000
_cell.length_c   1.000
_cell.angle_alpha   90.00
_cell.angle_beta   90.00
_cell.angle_gamma   90.00
#
_symmetry.space_group_name_H-M   'P 1'
#
loop_
_entity.id
_entity.type
_entity.pdbx_description
1 polymer ?
#
loop_
_entity_poly.entity_id
_entity_poly.type
_entity_poly.pdbx_seq_one_letter_code
_entity_poly.pdbx_strand_id
1 'polypeptide(L)'
;MDVVATGSGCEAVDLAARTDFDIVLTDLGLPDIPGDVVIRRVLAGSRRRPRVIVITGYDEPFVSRARQAGADLVFIKPMLWSTLADTLAAIRLGGDRLAAA
;
A
#
# COMPACT_ATOMS: atom_id res chain seq x y z
N MET A 1 -12.21 -8.36 -8.89
CA MET A 1 -11.10 -8.23 -7.91
C MET A 1 -11.68 -8.67 -6.58
N ASP A 2 -11.00 -9.59 -5.89
CA ASP A 2 -11.36 -9.89 -4.52
C ASP A 2 -10.73 -8.83 -3.60
N VAL A 3 -11.46 -8.43 -2.56
CA VAL A 3 -11.06 -7.33 -1.67
C VAL A 3 -11.29 -7.76 -0.23
N VAL A 4 -10.24 -7.67 0.57
CA VAL A 4 -10.31 -7.90 2.02
C VAL A 4 -9.87 -6.62 2.71
N ALA A 5 -10.67 -6.18 3.69
CA ALA A 5 -10.40 -4.99 4.48
C ALA A 5 -10.00 -5.38 5.91
N THR A 6 -9.19 -4.54 6.55
CA THR A 6 -8.76 -4.67 7.95
C THR A 6 -8.98 -3.33 8.65
N GLY A 7 -9.20 -3.37 9.97
CA GLY A 7 -9.44 -2.18 10.79
C GLY A 7 -8.17 -1.57 11.41
N SER A 8 -7.03 -2.26 11.32
CA SER A 8 -5.78 -1.87 11.98
C SER A 8 -4.54 -2.33 11.21
N GLY A 9 -3.39 -1.72 11.50
CA GLY A 9 -2.12 -2.11 10.91
C GLY A 9 -1.65 -3.49 11.36
N CYS A 10 -1.85 -3.85 12.63
CA CYS A 10 -1.52 -5.19 13.12
C CYS A 10 -2.33 -6.28 12.41
N GLU A 11 -3.64 -6.08 12.24
CA GLU A 11 -4.49 -7.02 11.52
C GLU A 11 -4.08 -7.17 10.06
N ALA A 12 -3.71 -6.06 9.39
CA ALA A 12 -3.21 -6.08 8.03
C ALA A 12 -1.91 -6.91 7.90
N VAL A 13 -0.96 -6.74 8.82
CA VAL A 13 0.29 -7.50 8.85
C VAL A 13 0.02 -8.99 9.06
N ASP A 14 -0.83 -9.33 10.03
CA ASP A 14 -1.17 -10.72 10.35
C ASP A 14 -1.86 -11.43 9.19
N LEU A 15 -2.77 -10.72 8.50
CA LEU A 15 -3.46 -11.24 7.33
C LEU A 15 -2.50 -11.43 6.14
N ALA A 16 -1.65 -10.45 5.85
CA ALA A 16 -0.67 -10.53 4.77
C ALA A 16 0.39 -11.63 4.98
N ALA A 17 0.67 -12.02 6.24
CA ALA A 17 1.55 -13.14 6.54
C ALA A 17 0.92 -14.51 6.22
N ARG A 18 -0.42 -14.60 6.14
CA ARG A 18 -1.16 -15.85 5.91
C ARG A 18 -1.72 -15.97 4.50
N THR A 19 -1.89 -14.84 3.81
CA THR A 19 -2.52 -14.75 2.50
C THR A 19 -1.67 -13.91 1.56
N ASP A 20 -1.39 -14.41 0.36
CA ASP A 20 -0.68 -13.65 -0.65
C ASP A 20 -1.62 -12.65 -1.34
N PHE A 21 -1.23 -11.38 -1.37
CA PHE A 21 -1.97 -10.31 -2.07
C PHE A 21 -1.23 -9.85 -3.32
N ASP A 22 -1.98 -9.48 -4.36
CA ASP A 22 -1.41 -8.80 -5.53
C ASP A 22 -1.07 -7.33 -5.21
N ILE A 23 -1.97 -6.68 -4.47
CA ILE A 23 -1.91 -5.26 -4.14
C ILE A 23 -2.29 -5.09 -2.67
N VAL A 24 -1.53 -4.24 -1.97
CA VAL A 24 -1.83 -3.77 -0.62
C VAL A 24 -2.06 -2.27 -0.69
N LEU A 25 -3.25 -1.84 -0.27
CA LEU A 25 -3.61 -0.44 -0.13
C LEU A 25 -3.61 -0.08 1.35
N THR A 26 -2.83 0.92 1.78
CA THR A 26 -2.72 1.30 3.20
C THR A 26 -2.71 2.80 3.41
N ASP A 27 -3.12 3.25 4.59
CA ASP A 27 -2.87 4.59 5.10
C ASP A 27 -1.55 4.61 5.90
N LEU A 28 -0.99 5.80 6.12
CA LEU A 28 0.06 6.05 7.11
C LEU A 28 -0.50 6.36 8.49
N GLY A 29 -1.68 6.98 8.55
CA GLY A 29 -2.38 7.34 9.79
C GLY A 29 -3.27 6.21 10.32
N LEU A 30 -2.67 5.07 10.67
CA LEU A 30 -3.39 3.93 11.24
C LEU A 30 -3.55 4.07 12.78
N PRO A 31 -4.56 3.41 13.38
CA PRO A 31 -4.89 3.62 14.80
C PRO A 31 -3.88 3.03 15.80
N ASP A 32 -3.06 2.08 15.38
CA ASP A 32 -2.26 1.24 16.28
C ASP A 32 -0.74 1.28 15.98
N ILE A 33 -0.34 1.07 14.72
CA ILE A 33 1.07 1.12 14.32
C ILE A 33 1.26 2.03 13.11
N PRO A 34 2.40 2.74 13.01
CA PRO A 34 2.67 3.61 11.86
C PRO A 34 2.62 2.85 10.52
N GLY A 35 2.04 3.45 9.48
CA GLY A 35 1.89 2.74 8.20
C GLY A 35 3.21 2.37 7.53
N ASP A 36 4.30 3.12 7.72
CA ASP A 36 5.63 2.73 7.24
C ASP A 36 6.15 1.44 7.91
N VAL A 37 5.75 1.19 9.17
CA VAL A 37 6.00 -0.08 9.86
C VAL A 37 5.15 -1.21 9.26
N VAL A 38 3.88 -0.96 8.94
CA VAL A 38 3.01 -1.94 8.24
C VAL A 38 3.64 -2.34 6.92
N ILE A 39 4.05 -1.37 6.10
CA ILE A 39 4.66 -1.61 4.79
C ILE A 39 5.88 -2.54 4.93
N ARG A 40 6.81 -2.21 5.84
CA ARG A 40 8.02 -3.05 6.07
C ARG A 40 7.66 -4.46 6.50
N ARG A 41 6.71 -4.61 7.44
CA ARG A 41 6.30 -5.93 7.97
C ARG A 41 5.59 -6.77 6.94
N VAL A 42 4.66 -6.19 6.17
CA VAL A 42 3.98 -6.84 5.06
C VAL A 42 5.00 -7.34 4.03
N LEU A 43 5.92 -6.47 3.60
CA LEU A 43 6.93 -6.83 2.60
C LEU A 43 7.88 -7.92 3.10
N ALA A 44 8.30 -7.88 4.37
CA ALA A 44 9.17 -8.89 4.97
C ALA A 44 8.47 -10.25 5.19
N GLY A 45 7.16 -10.25 5.44
CA GLY A 45 6.38 -11.45 5.71
C GLY A 45 5.73 -12.11 4.49
N SER A 46 5.66 -11.41 3.36
CA SER A 46 4.99 -11.90 2.14
C SER A 46 5.87 -12.91 1.39
N ARG A 47 5.29 -14.04 0.95
CA ARG A 47 6.00 -15.01 0.10
C ARG A 47 6.24 -14.47 -1.30
N ARG A 48 5.27 -13.72 -1.81
CA ARG A 48 5.37 -12.95 -3.06
C ARG A 48 5.18 -11.47 -2.74
N ARG A 49 6.12 -10.62 -3.17
CA ARG A 49 6.05 -9.17 -2.91
C ARG A 49 4.78 -8.57 -3.54
N PRO A 50 3.82 -8.06 -2.74
CA PRO A 50 2.67 -7.32 -3.28
C PRO A 50 3.12 -5.96 -3.79
N ARG A 51 2.32 -5.34 -4.66
CA ARG A 51 2.42 -3.91 -4.96
C ARG A 51 1.82 -3.11 -3.81
N VAL A 52 2.59 -2.23 -3.21
CA VAL A 52 2.15 -1.42 -2.07
C VAL A 52 1.80 0.00 -2.53
N ILE A 53 0.55 0.37 -2.33
CA ILE A 53 0.03 1.70 -2.64
C ILE A 53 -0.40 2.36 -1.33
N VAL A 54 0.10 3.57 -1.09
CA VAL A 54 -0.25 4.36 0.09
C VAL A 54 -1.27 5.43 -0.30
N ILE A 55 -2.34 5.60 0.48
CA ILE A 55 -3.25 6.74 0.38
C ILE A 55 -3.26 7.44 1.74
N THR A 56 -2.67 8.61 1.83
CA THR A 56 -2.42 9.30 3.10
C THR A 56 -2.84 10.75 3.07
N GLY A 57 -3.23 11.30 4.23
CA GLY A 57 -3.38 12.75 4.42
C GLY A 57 -2.08 13.45 4.83
N TYR A 58 -1.00 12.69 5.09
CA TYR A 58 0.29 13.23 5.48
C TYR A 58 1.18 13.57 4.30
N ASP A 59 1.96 14.63 4.45
CA ASP A 59 2.96 15.14 3.53
C ASP A 59 4.38 14.70 3.95
N GLU A 60 5.40 15.48 3.63
CA GLU A 60 6.77 15.19 4.04
C GLU A 60 6.96 15.44 5.55
N PRO A 61 7.77 14.64 6.26
CA PRO A 61 8.66 13.58 5.74
C PRO A 61 7.99 12.20 5.61
N PHE A 62 6.69 12.08 5.85
CA PHE A 62 5.99 10.80 5.92
C PHE A 62 5.92 10.10 4.56
N VAL A 63 5.73 10.87 3.49
CA VAL A 63 5.80 10.37 2.10
C VAL A 63 7.17 9.76 1.82
N SER A 64 8.25 10.45 2.14
CA SER A 64 9.61 9.91 2.00
C SER A 64 9.82 8.63 2.81
N ARG A 65 9.32 8.58 4.06
CA ARG A 65 9.41 7.38 4.90
C ARG A 65 8.62 6.21 4.31
N ALA A 66 7.45 6.45 3.75
CA ALA A 66 6.64 5.43 3.09
C ALA A 66 7.36 4.84 1.87
N ARG A 67 7.98 5.70 1.04
CA ARG A 67 8.79 5.27 -0.10
C ARG A 67 10.01 4.46 0.34
N GLN A 68 10.73 4.93 1.36
CA GLN A 68 11.86 4.20 1.96
C GLN A 68 11.45 2.87 2.60
N ALA A 69 10.21 2.76 3.10
CA ALA A 69 9.65 1.52 3.62
C ALA A 69 9.31 0.52 2.51
N GLY A 70 9.22 0.95 1.26
CA GLY A 70 8.98 0.09 0.10
C GLY A 70 7.63 0.30 -0.60
N ALA A 71 6.94 1.43 -0.36
CA ALA A 71 5.76 1.80 -1.13
C ALA A 71 6.11 2.00 -2.62
N ASP A 72 5.36 1.37 -3.51
CA ASP A 72 5.49 1.54 -4.96
C ASP A 72 4.85 2.87 -5.42
N LEU A 73 3.71 3.25 -4.82
CA LEU A 73 2.99 4.48 -5.13
C LEU A 73 2.47 5.15 -3.85
N VAL A 74 2.41 6.48 -3.85
CA VAL A 74 1.84 7.29 -2.76
C VAL A 74 0.89 8.31 -3.34
N PHE A 75 -0.36 8.29 -2.87
CA PHE A 75 -1.38 9.28 -3.17
C PHE A 75 -1.65 10.14 -1.92
N ILE A 76 -1.76 11.45 -2.15
CA ILE A 76 -2.16 12.41 -1.11
C ILE A 76 -3.67 12.62 -1.17
N LYS A 77 -4.33 12.58 -0.02
CA LYS A 77 -5.74 12.94 0.14
C LYS A 77 -5.87 14.48 0.11
N PRO A 78 -6.89 15.05 -0.55
CA PRO A 78 -7.93 14.38 -1.32
C PRO A 78 -7.44 13.99 -2.72
N MET A 79 -7.94 12.85 -3.23
CA MET A 79 -7.69 12.39 -4.60
C MET A 79 -9.01 11.99 -5.28
N LEU A 80 -9.03 11.98 -6.60
CA LEU A 80 -10.16 11.47 -7.36
C LEU A 80 -10.16 9.93 -7.31
N TRP A 81 -11.33 9.34 -7.08
CA TRP A 81 -11.50 7.88 -7.08
C TRP A 81 -11.20 7.25 -8.45
N SER A 82 -11.46 7.98 -9.54
CA SER A 82 -11.08 7.56 -10.89
C SER A 82 -9.57 7.36 -11.02
N THR A 83 -8.77 8.28 -10.47
CA THR A 83 -7.30 8.15 -10.47
C THR A 83 -6.83 6.86 -9.79
N LEU A 84 -7.45 6.50 -8.66
CA LEU A 84 -7.14 5.23 -7.99
C LEU A 84 -7.57 4.03 -8.85
N ALA A 85 -8.79 4.06 -9.38
CA ALA A 85 -9.33 2.97 -10.21
C ALA A 85 -8.48 2.73 -11.48
N ASP A 86 -8.09 3.80 -12.17
CA ASP A 86 -7.25 3.75 -13.36
C ASP A 86 -5.86 3.19 -13.04
N THR A 87 -5.29 3.59 -11.90
CA THR A 87 -4.00 3.06 -11.43
C THR A 87 -4.08 1.56 -11.15
N LEU A 88 -5.12 1.11 -10.45
CA LEU A 88 -5.33 -0.32 -10.15
C LEU A 88 -5.55 -1.13 -11.44
N ALA A 89 -6.30 -0.59 -12.40
CA ALA A 89 -6.50 -1.19 -13.71
C ALA A 89 -5.18 -1.30 -14.50
N ALA A 90 -4.37 -0.24 -14.49
CA ALA A 90 -3.06 -0.23 -15.15
C ALA A 90 -2.09 -1.26 -14.56
N ILE A 91 -2.04 -1.40 -13.22
CA ILE A 91 -1.22 -2.42 -12.54
C ILE A 91 -1.65 -3.83 -12.92
N ARG A 92 -2.97 -4.07 -13.08
CA ARG A 92 -3.51 -5.37 -13.49
C ARG A 92 -3.13 -5.73 -14.93
N LEU A 93 -3.10 -4.74 -15.83
CA LEU A 93 -2.84 -4.93 -17.26
C LEU A 93 -1.34 -4.96 -17.60
N GLY A 94 -0.52 -4.26 -16.81
CA GLY A 94 0.92 -4.12 -17.03
C GLY A 94 1.72 -4.68 -15.87
N GLY A 95 2.02 -5.99 -15.90
CA GLY A 95 3.05 -6.57 -15.06
C GLY A 95 4.36 -5.77 -15.21
N ASP A 96 4.78 -5.13 -14.13
CA ASP A 96 6.07 -4.46 -13.91
C ASP A 96 6.39 -3.09 -14.54
N ARG A 97 5.45 -2.37 -15.19
CA ARG A 97 5.82 -1.10 -15.90
C ARG A 97 5.44 0.25 -15.26
N LEU A 98 4.81 0.31 -14.09
CA LEU A 98 4.68 1.59 -13.36
C LEU A 98 5.88 1.82 -12.44
N ALA A 99 7.03 2.11 -13.03
CA ALA A 99 8.13 2.78 -12.37
C ALA A 99 8.28 4.18 -12.97
N ALA A 100 8.29 5.18 -12.10
CA ALA A 100 8.66 6.57 -12.36
C ALA A 100 7.69 7.42 -13.22
N ALA A 101 6.88 8.22 -12.52
CA ALA A 101 6.73 9.65 -12.81
C ALA A 101 6.86 10.41 -11.49
#